data_AF-A0A9R0JJB8-F1
#
_entry.id   AF-A0A9R0JJB8-F1
#
_cell.length_a   1.000
_cell.length_b   1.000
_cell.length_c   1.000
_cell.angle_alpha   90.00
_cell.angle_beta   90.00
_cell.angle_gamma   90.00
#
_symmetry.space_group_name_H-M   'P 1'
#
loop_
_entity.id
_entity.type
_entity.pdbx_description
1 polymer ?
#
loop_
_entity_poly.entity_id
_entity_poly.type
_entity_poly.pdbx_seq_one_letter_code
_entity_poly.pdbx_strand_id
1 'polypeptide(L)'
;MGGKKRSRSMFEISMEEKKLLEKEWDSALCTICLEHPHNASLIICTSHANGCRPYICNQVHRDCNCLRQFLKLNINLRCPLCRGDVLEVKDVEEDVKNYMNSKTRDCAKGLCKFVGNYGELTKHTYRYHPFDDFPVLEDYMISDGRAVEVIGPMVRVLPDTLFDIHNMGDYFESQFHMYLQRW
;
A
#
# COMPACT_ATOMS: atom_id res chain seq x y z
N MET A 1 -31.68 -14.04 -20.52
CA MET A 1 -31.84 -12.63 -20.09
C MET A 1 -30.95 -12.38 -18.88
N GLY A 2 -29.67 -12.06 -19.11
CA GLY A 2 -28.71 -11.79 -18.04
C GLY A 2 -28.58 -10.29 -17.84
N GLY A 3 -29.21 -9.75 -16.79
CA GLY A 3 -29.08 -8.34 -16.43
C GLY A 3 -27.67 -8.04 -15.94
N LYS A 4 -26.89 -7.31 -16.73
CA LYS A 4 -25.67 -6.64 -16.26
C LYS A 4 -26.07 -5.68 -15.14
N LYS A 5 -25.75 -5.99 -13.88
CA LYS A 5 -25.85 -5.03 -12.79
C LYS A 5 -24.82 -3.92 -13.06
N ARG A 6 -25.27 -2.81 -13.63
CA ARG A 6 -24.49 -1.58 -13.75
C ARG A 6 -24.16 -1.10 -12.34
N SER A 7 -22.88 -0.86 -12.02
CA SER A 7 -22.53 -0.18 -10.77
C SER A 7 -23.22 1.19 -10.79
N ARG A 8 -23.94 1.51 -9.71
CA ARG A 8 -24.50 2.84 -9.52
C ARG A 8 -23.37 3.79 -9.20
N SER A 9 -23.38 4.96 -9.84
CA SER A 9 -22.52 6.08 -9.48
C SER A 9 -22.80 6.49 -8.03
N MET A 10 -21.75 6.79 -7.26
CA MET A 10 -21.87 7.24 -5.86
C MET A 10 -22.69 8.53 -5.71
N PHE A 11 -22.90 9.28 -6.81
CA PHE A 11 -23.73 10.48 -6.85
C PHE A 11 -25.25 10.23 -6.71
N GLU A 12 -25.72 8.98 -6.74
CA GLU A 12 -27.15 8.63 -6.61
C GLU A 12 -27.52 7.97 -5.26
N ILE A 13 -26.58 7.87 -4.32
CA ILE A 13 -26.80 7.19 -3.04
C ILE A 13 -27.44 8.16 -2.04
N SER A 14 -28.43 7.70 -1.28
CA SER A 14 -29.05 8.54 -0.25
C SER A 14 -28.06 8.85 0.89
N MET A 15 -28.26 9.98 1.58
CA MET A 15 -27.43 10.36 2.73
C MET A 15 -27.43 9.30 3.85
N GLU A 16 -28.54 8.56 4.01
CA GLU A 16 -28.66 7.51 5.01
C GLU A 16 -27.83 6.26 4.63
N GLU A 17 -27.85 5.87 3.36
CA GLU A 17 -27.00 4.79 2.83
C GLU A 17 -25.51 5.14 2.93
N LYS A 18 -25.15 6.40 2.64
CA LYS A 18 -23.76 6.88 2.82
C LYS A 18 -23.30 6.74 4.26
N LYS A 19 -24.12 7.15 5.24
CA LYS A 19 -23.80 7.00 6.67
C LYS A 19 -23.64 5.53 7.09
N LEU A 20 -24.43 4.63 6.50
CA LEU A 20 -24.31 3.19 6.78
C LEU A 20 -23.00 2.62 6.22
N LEU A 21 -22.60 3.07 5.02
CA LEU A 21 -21.32 2.70 4.41
C LEU A 21 -20.13 3.24 5.21
N GLU A 22 -20.18 4.50 5.65
CA GLU A 22 -19.13 5.07 6.49
C GLU A 22 -18.95 4.30 7.80
N LYS A 23 -20.05 3.86 8.43
CA LYS A 23 -19.98 2.99 9.61
C LYS A 23 -19.34 1.63 9.32
N GLU A 24 -19.62 1.04 8.16
CA GLU A 24 -18.94 -0.20 7.72
C GLU A 24 -17.44 0.05 7.59
N TRP A 25 -17.05 1.15 6.94
CA TRP A 25 -15.65 1.50 6.70
C TRP A 25 -14.90 1.94 7.97
N ASP A 26 -15.59 2.54 8.94
CA ASP A 26 -15.06 2.84 10.28
C ASP A 26 -14.65 1.58 11.02
N SER A 27 -15.29 0.44 10.75
CA SER A 27 -14.94 -0.84 11.35
C SER A 27 -14.01 -1.69 10.48
N ALA A 28 -13.68 -1.22 9.28
CA ALA A 28 -12.89 -1.99 8.32
C ALA A 28 -11.41 -2.01 8.71
N LEU A 29 -10.91 -3.21 8.96
CA LEU A 29 -9.51 -3.49 9.24
C LEU A 29 -8.90 -4.36 8.16
N CYS A 30 -7.63 -4.11 7.85
CA CYS A 30 -6.82 -4.97 7.02
C CYS A 30 -6.70 -6.34 7.69
N THR A 31 -7.09 -7.39 6.98
CA THR A 31 -7.08 -8.77 7.50
C THR A 31 -5.69 -9.35 7.80
N ILE A 32 -4.63 -8.64 7.41
CA ILE A 32 -3.24 -9.05 7.64
C ILE A 32 -2.59 -8.24 8.76
N CYS A 33 -2.64 -6.90 8.69
CA CYS A 33 -1.98 -6.05 9.68
C CYS A 33 -2.90 -5.55 10.80
N LEU A 34 -4.21 -5.82 10.72
CA LEU A 34 -5.23 -5.42 11.70
C LEU A 34 -5.39 -3.91 11.93
N GLU A 35 -4.78 -3.10 11.07
CA GLU A 35 -4.92 -1.64 11.02
C GLU A 35 -5.90 -1.22 9.92
N HIS A 36 -6.33 0.04 9.91
CA HIS A 36 -7.07 0.59 8.77
C HIS A 36 -6.29 0.39 7.45
N PRO A 37 -6.96 -0.13 6.40
CA PRO A 37 -6.30 -0.51 5.18
C PRO A 37 -5.88 0.72 4.37
N HIS A 38 -4.61 0.74 3.92
CA HIS A 38 -4.09 1.77 3.02
C HIS A 38 -4.21 1.34 1.56
N ASN A 39 -4.64 2.28 0.71
CA ASN A 39 -4.94 2.03 -0.70
C ASN A 39 -5.71 0.71 -0.85
N ALA A 40 -6.82 0.59 -0.14
CA ALA A 40 -7.46 -0.69 0.15
C ALA A 40 -7.84 -1.48 -1.12
N SER A 41 -7.76 -2.80 -1.03
CA SER A 41 -8.40 -3.73 -1.97
C SER A 41 -9.35 -4.64 -1.20
N LEU A 42 -10.37 -5.14 -1.88
CA LEU A 42 -11.39 -6.02 -1.33
C LEU A 42 -11.23 -7.43 -1.89
N ILE A 43 -11.13 -8.43 -1.01
CA ILE A 43 -11.10 -9.83 -1.42
C ILE A 43 -12.54 -10.33 -1.64
N ILE A 44 -12.86 -10.72 -2.86
CA ILE A 44 -14.14 -11.35 -3.18
C ILE A 44 -13.99 -12.85 -2.99
N CYS A 45 -14.77 -13.41 -2.06
CA CYS A 45 -14.79 -14.84 -1.78
C CYS A 45 -16.18 -15.42 -1.97
N THR A 46 -16.31 -16.75 -1.85
CA THR A 46 -17.59 -17.45 -1.93
C THR A 46 -18.63 -16.98 -0.91
N SER A 47 -18.22 -16.43 0.22
CA SER A 47 -19.12 -15.86 1.25
C SER A 47 -19.41 -14.37 1.07
N HIS A 48 -18.96 -13.74 -0.01
CA HIS A 48 -19.16 -12.31 -0.24
C HIS A 48 -20.66 -11.93 -0.30
N ALA A 49 -21.49 -12.80 -0.87
CA ALA A 49 -22.95 -12.60 -0.88
C ALA A 49 -23.58 -12.64 0.53
N ASN A 50 -22.91 -13.31 1.49
CA ASN A 50 -23.33 -13.40 2.88
C ASN A 50 -22.73 -12.27 3.76
N GLY A 51 -22.18 -11.22 3.13
CA GLY A 51 -21.62 -10.07 3.84
C GLY A 51 -20.14 -10.17 4.19
N CYS A 52 -19.42 -11.19 3.71
CA CYS A 52 -17.97 -11.22 3.93
C CYS A 52 -17.28 -10.08 3.15
N ARG A 53 -16.57 -9.20 3.87
CA ARG A 53 -15.88 -8.02 3.33
C ARG A 53 -14.42 -7.94 3.83
N PRO A 54 -13.52 -8.80 3.34
CA PRO A 54 -12.12 -8.81 3.75
C PRO A 54 -11.36 -7.72 3.02
N TYR A 55 -11.12 -6.61 3.70
CA TYR A 55 -10.25 -5.56 3.20
C TYR A 55 -8.77 -5.89 3.45
N ILE A 56 -7.91 -5.44 2.55
CA ILE A 56 -6.47 -5.65 2.63
C ILE A 56 -5.72 -4.42 2.11
N CYS A 57 -4.59 -4.07 2.73
CA CYS A 57 -3.72 -3.02 2.21
C CYS A 57 -3.14 -3.45 0.87
N ASN A 58 -3.23 -2.56 -0.14
CA ASN A 58 -2.60 -2.74 -1.44
C ASN A 58 -1.65 -1.56 -1.70
N GLN A 59 -0.49 -1.62 -1.07
CA GLN A 59 0.51 -0.56 -1.18
C GLN A 59 1.51 -0.85 -2.30
N VAL A 60 2.00 0.22 -2.94
CA VAL A 60 3.08 0.13 -3.93
C VAL A 60 4.46 0.05 -3.26
N HIS A 61 4.56 0.50 -2.01
CA HIS A 61 5.76 0.42 -1.15
C HIS A 61 5.81 -0.86 -0.33
N ARG A 62 7.01 -1.32 0.03
CA ARG A 62 7.22 -2.67 0.60
C ARG A 62 6.78 -2.78 2.06
N ASP A 63 6.59 -1.67 2.73
CA ASP A 63 6.43 -1.62 4.17
C ASP A 63 5.12 -2.19 4.70
N CYS A 64 4.05 -2.21 3.90
CA CYS A 64 2.87 -3.03 4.17
C CYS A 64 2.29 -3.61 2.88
N ASN A 65 3.05 -4.49 2.21
CA ASN A 65 2.52 -5.20 1.05
C ASN A 65 1.65 -6.40 1.47
N CYS A 66 0.61 -6.14 2.29
CA CYS A 66 -0.29 -7.15 2.82
C CYS A 66 -0.92 -7.97 1.69
N LEU A 67 -1.33 -7.32 0.60
CA LEU A 67 -1.83 -8.02 -0.59
C LEU A 67 -0.79 -8.95 -1.22
N ARG A 68 0.44 -8.49 -1.47
CA ARG A 68 1.50 -9.36 -2.01
C ARG A 68 1.84 -10.49 -1.05
N GLN A 69 1.87 -10.24 0.25
CA GLN A 69 2.13 -11.26 1.26
C GLN A 69 1.00 -12.31 1.27
N PHE A 70 -0.25 -11.86 1.20
CA PHE A 70 -1.41 -12.73 1.04
C PHE A 70 -1.28 -13.60 -0.22
N LEU A 71 -0.98 -13.00 -1.37
CA LEU A 71 -0.82 -13.74 -2.63
C LEU A 71 0.39 -14.70 -2.61
N LYS A 72 1.47 -14.33 -1.92
CA LYS A 72 2.70 -15.15 -1.83
C LYS A 72 2.55 -16.34 -0.88
N LEU A 73 1.89 -16.15 0.27
CA LEU A 73 1.80 -17.16 1.32
C LEU A 73 0.58 -18.07 1.16
N ASN A 74 -0.49 -17.58 0.52
CA ASN A 74 -1.74 -18.31 0.45
C ASN A 74 -1.80 -19.19 -0.81
N ILE A 75 -1.08 -20.32 -0.75
CA ILE A 75 -0.99 -21.33 -1.81
C ILE A 75 -2.39 -21.81 -2.28
N ASN A 76 -3.40 -21.72 -1.40
CA ASN A 76 -4.77 -22.16 -1.68
C ASN A 76 -5.78 -21.01 -1.84
N LEU A 77 -5.32 -19.75 -1.87
CA LEU A 77 -6.15 -18.54 -1.99
C LEU A 77 -7.45 -18.62 -1.17
N ARG A 78 -7.33 -18.94 0.13
CA ARG A 78 -8.49 -18.96 1.05
C ARG A 78 -8.69 -17.60 1.69
N CYS A 79 -9.95 -17.18 1.82
CA CYS A 79 -10.32 -15.93 2.48
C CYS A 79 -9.84 -15.93 3.94
N PRO A 80 -9.13 -14.89 4.40
CA PRO A 80 -8.62 -14.84 5.78
C PRO A 80 -9.73 -14.70 6.83
N LEU A 81 -10.91 -14.18 6.45
CA LEU A 81 -12.04 -14.03 7.38
C LEU A 81 -12.92 -15.27 7.47
N CYS A 82 -13.39 -15.79 6.34
CA CYS A 82 -14.38 -16.88 6.32
C CYS A 82 -13.82 -18.23 5.88
N ARG A 83 -12.55 -18.31 5.47
CA ARG A 83 -11.89 -19.50 4.92
C ARG A 83 -12.51 -20.04 3.62
N GLY A 84 -13.46 -19.33 3.01
CA GLY A 84 -14.00 -19.65 1.69
C GLY A 84 -13.00 -19.40 0.57
N ASP A 85 -13.26 -19.95 -0.62
CA ASP A 85 -12.39 -19.74 -1.79
C ASP A 85 -12.42 -18.28 -2.23
N VAL A 86 -11.24 -17.72 -2.48
CA VAL A 86 -11.11 -16.39 -3.11
C VAL A 86 -11.36 -16.54 -4.60
N LEU A 87 -12.26 -15.71 -5.10
CA LEU A 87 -12.67 -15.66 -6.49
C LEU A 87 -11.89 -14.58 -7.25
N GLU A 88 -11.73 -13.42 -6.63
CA GLU A 88 -10.98 -12.29 -7.19
C GLU A 88 -10.52 -11.34 -6.07
N VAL A 89 -9.52 -10.53 -6.37
CA VAL A 89 -9.16 -9.36 -5.55
C VAL A 89 -9.55 -8.13 -6.36
N LYS A 90 -10.47 -7.34 -5.82
CA LYS A 90 -11.04 -6.18 -6.49
C LYS A 90 -10.49 -4.89 -5.91
N ASP A 91 -10.10 -3.97 -6.78
CA ASP A 91 -9.78 -2.61 -6.38
C ASP A 91 -11.06 -1.89 -5.91
N VAL A 92 -10.99 -1.22 -4.75
CA VAL A 92 -12.18 -0.54 -4.20
C VAL A 92 -12.40 0.80 -4.89
N GLU A 93 -13.62 1.32 -4.83
CA GLU A 93 -13.95 2.62 -5.42
C GLU A 93 -13.16 3.75 -4.75
N GLU A 94 -12.87 4.79 -5.53
CA GLU A 94 -11.95 5.87 -5.12
C GLU A 94 -12.41 6.59 -3.84
N ASP A 95 -13.70 6.83 -3.69
CA ASP A 95 -14.23 7.46 -2.47
C ASP A 95 -14.04 6.58 -1.22
N VAL A 96 -14.09 5.26 -1.38
CA VAL A 96 -13.80 4.30 -0.30
C VAL A 96 -12.32 4.34 0.04
N LYS A 97 -11.44 4.38 -0.98
CA LYS A 97 -10.00 4.53 -0.77
C LYS A 97 -9.69 5.84 -0.05
N ASN A 98 -10.26 6.95 -0.51
CA ASN A 98 -10.06 8.27 0.09
C ASN A 98 -10.51 8.29 1.55
N TYR A 99 -11.67 7.69 1.84
CA TYR A 99 -12.15 7.55 3.21
C TYR A 99 -11.17 6.74 4.08
N MET A 100 -10.78 5.54 3.63
CA MET A 100 -9.87 4.67 4.38
C MET A 100 -8.47 5.29 4.53
N ASN A 101 -7.96 5.94 3.49
CA ASN A 101 -6.68 6.63 3.49
C ASN A 101 -6.64 7.85 4.41
N SER A 102 -7.80 8.46 4.72
CA SER A 102 -7.90 9.59 5.65
C SER A 102 -7.73 9.19 7.11
N LYS A 103 -7.91 7.91 7.45
CA LYS A 103 -7.69 7.40 8.80
C LYS A 103 -6.20 7.46 9.15
N THR A 104 -5.90 7.88 10.37
CA THR A 104 -4.54 7.97 10.87
C THR A 104 -4.12 6.67 11.54
N ARG A 105 -2.81 6.38 11.50
CA ARG A 105 -2.21 5.26 12.24
C ARG A 105 -0.74 5.51 12.55
N ASP A 106 -0.17 4.67 13.39
CA ASP A 106 1.24 4.71 13.75
C ASP A 106 2.13 4.25 12.57
N CYS A 107 3.34 4.78 12.52
CA CYS A 107 4.38 4.31 11.62
C CYS A 107 4.75 2.86 11.96
N ALA A 108 4.77 1.99 10.94
CA ALA A 108 5.06 0.56 11.11
C ALA A 108 6.55 0.27 11.46
N LYS A 109 7.41 1.30 11.54
CA LYS A 109 8.85 1.15 11.71
C LYS A 109 9.26 1.20 13.18
N GLY A 110 9.41 0.02 13.79
CA GLY A 110 10.12 -0.17 15.06
C GLY A 110 9.70 0.80 16.17
N LEU A 111 10.63 1.66 16.59
CA LEU A 111 10.43 2.66 17.66
C LEU A 111 9.93 4.02 17.15
N CYS A 112 9.60 4.14 15.87
CA CYS A 112 9.10 5.38 15.30
C CYS A 112 7.72 5.71 15.89
N LYS A 113 7.57 6.94 16.38
CA LYS A 113 6.32 7.44 17.01
C LYS A 113 5.51 8.35 16.09
N PHE A 114 5.85 8.37 14.80
CA PHE A 114 5.12 9.19 13.84
C PHE A 114 3.72 8.61 13.64
N VAL A 115 2.71 9.49 13.62
CA VAL A 115 1.31 9.15 13.38
C VAL A 115 0.80 10.03 12.26
N GLY A 116 0.12 9.44 11.29
CA GLY A 116 -0.43 10.19 10.17
C GLY A 116 -1.37 9.35 9.31
N ASN A 117 -2.01 10.01 8.36
CA ASN A 117 -2.81 9.35 7.33
C ASN A 117 -1.92 8.67 6.27
N TYR A 118 -2.51 7.96 5.30
CA TYR A 118 -1.74 7.24 4.28
C TYR A 118 -0.74 8.12 3.52
N GLY A 119 -1.16 9.31 3.09
CA GLY A 119 -0.33 10.23 2.33
C GLY A 119 0.82 10.81 3.17
N GLU A 120 0.56 11.13 4.43
CA GLU A 120 1.55 11.61 5.40
C GLU A 120 2.56 10.52 5.74
N LEU A 121 2.09 9.30 6.01
CA LEU A 121 2.93 8.14 6.29
C LEU A 121 3.83 7.81 5.10
N THR A 122 3.32 7.86 3.87
CA THR A 122 4.12 7.61 2.66
C THR A 122 5.24 8.64 2.51
N LYS A 123 4.94 9.93 2.73
CA LYS A 123 5.96 10.99 2.73
C LYS A 123 6.98 10.80 3.86
N HIS A 124 6.51 10.40 5.04
CA HIS A 124 7.35 10.15 6.20
C HIS A 124 8.29 8.96 5.98
N THR A 125 7.80 7.81 5.52
CA THR A 125 8.64 6.63 5.25
C THR A 125 9.69 6.94 4.19
N TYR A 126 9.30 7.65 3.12
CA TYR A 126 10.24 8.07 2.09
C TYR A 126 11.38 8.94 2.62
N ARG A 127 11.09 9.86 3.54
CA ARG A 127 12.06 10.85 4.04
C ARG A 127 12.91 10.32 5.19
N TYR A 128 12.34 9.52 6.07
CA TYR A 128 12.97 9.12 7.34
C TYR A 128 13.27 7.63 7.43
N HIS A 129 12.67 6.81 6.55
CA HIS A 129 12.92 5.38 6.42
C HIS A 129 13.28 4.96 4.98
N PRO A 130 14.13 5.72 4.25
CA PRO A 130 14.36 5.48 2.83
C PRO A 130 14.95 4.09 2.55
N PHE A 131 15.73 3.53 3.48
CA PHE A 131 16.45 2.27 3.31
C PHE A 131 15.67 1.02 3.73
N ASP A 132 14.57 1.18 4.47
CA ASP A 132 13.71 0.04 4.79
C ASP A 132 12.80 -0.35 3.60
N ASP A 133 12.65 0.56 2.63
CA ASP A 133 11.88 0.38 1.40
C ASP A 133 12.72 -0.16 0.23
N PHE A 134 14.05 -0.21 0.37
CA PHE A 134 14.93 -0.69 -0.69
C PHE A 134 14.82 -2.21 -0.85
N PRO A 135 14.64 -2.73 -2.09
CA PRO A 135 15.01 -4.12 -2.36
C PRO A 135 16.45 -4.30 -1.88
N VAL A 136 16.77 -5.48 -1.37
CA VAL A 136 18.15 -5.97 -1.38
C VAL A 136 18.75 -5.62 -2.75
N LEU A 137 19.59 -4.59 -2.77
CA LEU A 137 20.29 -4.09 -3.94
C LEU A 137 21.42 -5.07 -4.15
N GLU A 138 21.13 -6.24 -4.73
CA GLU A 138 22.21 -7.13 -5.12
C GLU A 138 22.94 -6.59 -6.35
N ASP A 139 22.30 -5.87 -7.28
CA ASP A 139 23.03 -5.25 -8.40
C ASP A 139 22.23 -4.08 -9.02
N TYR A 140 22.59 -2.83 -8.72
CA TYR A 140 22.23 -1.70 -9.58
C TYR A 140 23.51 -1.06 -10.10
N MET A 141 23.65 -1.05 -11.42
CA MET A 141 24.65 -0.25 -12.11
C MET A 141 24.15 1.20 -12.23
N ILE A 142 25.05 2.17 -12.10
CA ILE A 142 24.75 3.56 -12.48
C ILE A 142 24.54 3.61 -14.00
N SER A 143 23.80 4.59 -14.51
CA SER A 143 23.54 4.79 -15.95
C SER A 143 24.81 4.91 -16.82
N ASP A 144 25.97 5.09 -16.20
CA ASP A 144 27.30 5.13 -16.83
C ASP A 144 28.05 3.78 -16.79
N GLY A 145 27.39 2.71 -16.33
CA GLY A 145 27.92 1.35 -16.30
C GLY A 145 28.81 1.03 -15.11
N ARG A 146 28.93 1.91 -14.11
CA ARG A 146 29.72 1.63 -12.90
C ARG A 146 28.97 0.76 -11.90
N ALA A 147 29.67 -0.24 -11.36
CA ALA A 147 29.19 -1.09 -10.29
C ALA A 147 29.17 -0.32 -8.97
N VAL A 148 28.09 -0.52 -8.22
CA VAL A 148 27.88 0.13 -6.93
C VAL A 148 27.72 -0.93 -5.87
N GLU A 149 28.49 -0.78 -4.79
CA GLU A 149 28.40 -1.62 -3.61
C GLU A 149 27.71 -0.82 -2.50
N VAL A 150 26.63 -1.35 -1.94
CA VAL A 150 25.95 -0.75 -0.80
C VAL A 150 26.50 -1.35 0.49
N ILE A 151 27.20 -0.53 1.28
CA ILE A 151 27.80 -0.92 2.56
C ILE A 151 27.06 -0.18 3.67
N GLY A 152 25.96 -0.75 4.15
CA GLY A 152 25.13 -0.15 5.19
C GLY A 152 24.61 1.24 4.78
N PRO A 153 24.90 2.34 5.51
CA PRO A 153 24.48 3.69 5.16
C PRO A 153 25.35 4.33 4.06
N MET A 154 26.31 3.60 3.46
CA MET A 154 27.25 4.16 2.49
C MET A 154 27.09 3.47 1.14
N VAL A 155 27.17 4.26 0.08
CA VAL A 155 27.17 3.76 -1.30
C VAL A 155 28.58 3.96 -1.85
N ARG A 156 29.22 2.86 -2.24
CA ARG A 156 30.58 2.86 -2.79
C ARG A 156 30.51 2.59 -4.28
N VAL A 157 30.93 3.57 -5.08
CA VAL A 157 31.10 3.38 -6.52
C VAL A 157 32.50 2.80 -6.75
N LEU A 158 32.59 1.61 -7.36
CA LEU A 158 33.88 1.01 -7.65
C LEU A 158 34.47 1.60 -8.95
N PRO A 159 35.78 1.90 -9.01
CA PRO A 159 36.80 1.58 -8.02
C PRO A 159 37.13 2.69 -7.00
N ASP A 160 36.55 3.91 -7.06
CA ASP A 160 36.95 5.02 -6.16
C ASP A 160 35.83 5.95 -5.63
N THR A 161 36.08 6.42 -4.39
CA THR A 161 35.39 7.39 -3.49
C THR A 161 34.01 7.01 -2.92
N LEU A 162 33.95 6.94 -1.59
CA LEU A 162 32.70 6.96 -0.81
C LEU A 162 32.03 8.33 -0.96
N PHE A 163 30.73 8.35 -1.29
CA PHE A 163 29.93 9.58 -1.30
C PHE A 163 29.02 9.63 -0.07
N ASP A 164 28.97 10.80 0.57
CA ASP A 164 28.03 11.11 1.65
C ASP A 164 26.67 11.49 1.06
N ILE A 165 25.64 10.75 1.47
CA ILE A 165 24.26 10.79 0.94
C ILE A 165 23.47 12.04 1.34
N HIS A 166 24.01 12.92 2.18
CA HIS A 166 23.32 14.16 2.59
C HIS A 166 23.03 15.15 1.45
N ASN A 167 23.59 14.97 0.25
CA ASN A 167 23.35 15.81 -0.93
C ASN A 167 22.39 15.21 -1.98
N MET A 168 21.68 14.10 -1.69
CA MET A 168 20.74 13.47 -2.63
C MET A 168 19.25 13.82 -2.41
N GLY A 169 18.95 14.83 -1.57
CA GLY A 169 17.57 15.28 -1.35
C GLY A 169 16.81 15.58 -2.66
N ASP A 170 17.48 16.26 -3.59
CA ASP A 170 16.89 16.67 -4.87
C ASP A 170 16.69 15.50 -5.85
N TYR A 171 17.54 14.46 -5.78
CA TYR A 171 17.44 13.28 -6.64
C TYR A 171 16.20 12.45 -6.29
N PHE A 172 15.98 12.21 -4.99
CA PHE A 172 14.80 11.50 -4.52
C PHE A 172 13.53 12.35 -4.74
N GLU A 173 13.55 13.66 -4.47
CA GLU A 173 12.41 14.55 -4.74
C GLU A 173 12.01 14.57 -6.23
N SER A 174 12.97 14.49 -7.15
CA SER A 174 12.71 14.37 -8.60
C SER A 174 12.03 13.04 -8.99
N GLN A 175 12.41 11.93 -8.36
CA GLN A 175 11.78 10.61 -8.59
C GLN A 175 10.36 10.56 -7.99
N PHE A 176 10.12 11.24 -6.88
CA PHE A 176 8.80 11.40 -6.27
C PHE A 176 7.85 12.22 -7.16
N HIS A 177 8.33 13.34 -7.73
CA HIS A 177 7.55 14.16 -8.68
C HIS A 177 7.19 13.42 -9.97
N MET A 178 8.09 12.58 -10.49
CA MET A 178 7.83 11.78 -11.70
C MET A 178 6.75 10.69 -11.47
N TYR A 179 6.58 10.24 -10.23
CA TYR A 179 5.65 9.17 -9.86
C TYR A 179 4.23 9.69 -9.54
N LEU A 180 4.11 10.84 -8.86
CA LEU A 180 2.81 11.48 -8.59
C LEU A 180 2.07 11.95 -9.85
N GLN A 181 2.77 12.15 -10.97
CA GLN A 181 2.13 12.53 -12.24
C GLN A 181 1.54 11.34 -13.01
N ARG A 182 1.68 10.11 -12.50
CA ARG A 182 1.24 8.89 -13.18
C ARG A 182 -0.03 8.26 -12.58
N TRP A 183 -0.64 8.92 -11.60
CA TRP A 183 -1.91 8.56 -10.95
C TRP A 183 -2.77 9.80 -10.72
#